data_AF-A0A1G3A641-F1
#
_entry.id   AF-A0A1G3A641-F1
#
_cell.length_a   1.000
_cell.length_b   1.000
_cell.length_c   1.000
_cell.angle_alpha   90.00
_cell.angle_beta   90.00
_cell.angle_gamma   90.00
#
_symmetry.space_group_name_H-M   'P 1'
#
loop_
_entity.id
_entity.type
_entity.pdbx_description
1 polymer ?
#
loop_
_entity_poly.entity_id
_entity_poly.type
_entity_poly.pdbx_seq_one_letter_code
_entity_poly.pdbx_strand_id
1 'polypeptide(L)'
;MFKKAMLVFVPVLAALSPMAFFSAPGWWSKMTASVSGATSAENVDEPAGLVPWTSPDGTDLPTLGDAQGPLEGAPVQELEEVLRFDLTPDWVVRRWPRVSAGLSYLELQGYRVPLVTGTAEDDLAGALTYYFTPRQQLQRITFHGATGNARKLVDLVTSRFGFARRLTNDASVFLYQIPGQDGRAASFLWIRPARVVKADEPNQRFQVALVVERPIKR
;
A
#
# COMPACT_ATOMS: atom_id res chain seq x y z
N MET A 1 56.32 42.14 -1.06
CA MET A 1 55.74 42.80 -2.24
C MET A 1 54.34 42.23 -2.46
N PHE A 2 53.32 43.12 -2.53
CA PHE A 2 51.91 42.95 -2.96
C PHE A 2 51.08 41.75 -2.43
N LYS A 3 50.15 41.88 -1.48
CA LYS A 3 48.84 42.61 -1.38
C LYS A 3 47.63 41.86 -2.01
N LYS A 4 46.51 41.93 -1.25
CA LYS A 4 45.06 41.70 -1.54
C LYS A 4 44.54 40.31 -1.09
N ALA A 5 43.75 40.12 -0.03
CA ALA A 5 42.60 40.81 0.57
C ALA A 5 41.28 40.67 -0.21
N MET A 6 40.22 40.25 0.53
CA MET A 6 38.77 40.39 0.25
C MET A 6 38.24 39.53 -0.93
N LEU A 7 37.01 39.01 -0.92
CA LEU A 7 35.77 39.51 -0.33
C LEU A 7 34.75 38.37 -0.18
N VAL A 8 33.95 38.49 0.88
CA VAL A 8 32.75 37.71 1.23
C VAL A 8 31.66 37.85 0.15
N PHE A 9 30.98 36.76 -0.21
CA PHE A 9 29.61 36.86 -0.72
C PHE A 9 28.73 35.77 -0.09
N VAL A 10 28.05 36.19 0.97
CA VAL A 10 26.83 35.57 1.48
C VAL A 10 25.67 36.15 0.66
N PRO A 11 24.80 35.34 0.05
CA PRO A 11 23.45 35.77 -0.25
C PRO A 11 22.50 35.30 0.86
N VAL A 12 22.07 36.24 1.69
CA VAL A 12 20.79 36.17 2.39
C VAL A 12 19.73 36.70 1.42
N LEU A 13 18.83 35.82 1.00
CA LEU A 13 17.51 36.15 0.43
C LEU A 13 16.55 35.14 1.05
N ALA A 14 15.85 35.50 2.12
CA ALA A 14 14.58 36.23 2.11
C ALA A 14 13.48 35.43 1.38
N ALA A 15 12.52 34.99 2.21
CA ALA A 15 11.31 34.25 1.91
C ALA A 15 10.57 34.71 0.64
N LEU A 16 10.32 33.75 -0.26
CA LEU A 16 9.15 33.73 -1.13
C LEU A 16 8.72 32.26 -1.30
N SER A 17 7.80 31.84 -0.44
CA SER A 17 7.03 30.61 -0.57
C SER A 17 6.31 30.57 -1.91
N PRO A 18 6.48 29.52 -2.73
CA PRO A 18 5.56 29.26 -3.83
C PRO A 18 4.26 28.74 -3.22
N MET A 19 3.22 29.58 -3.25
CA MET A 19 1.84 29.10 -3.29
C MET A 19 1.71 28.13 -4.47
N ALA A 20 1.86 26.84 -4.20
CA ALA A 20 1.43 25.82 -5.13
C ALA A 20 -0.10 25.80 -5.08
N PHE A 21 -0.70 26.50 -6.04
CA PHE A 21 -2.08 26.34 -6.45
C PHE A 21 -2.36 24.84 -6.65
N PHE A 22 -3.08 24.24 -5.71
CA PHE A 22 -3.75 22.97 -5.94
C PHE A 22 -4.97 23.27 -6.82
N SER A 23 -4.83 23.11 -8.13
CA SER A 23 -5.99 22.92 -8.99
C SER A 23 -6.52 21.51 -8.75
N ALA A 24 -7.53 21.40 -7.88
CA ALA A 24 -8.28 20.17 -7.76
C ALA A 24 -8.97 19.89 -9.11
N PRO A 25 -8.86 18.68 -9.68
CA PRO A 25 -9.61 18.33 -10.88
C PRO A 25 -11.12 18.43 -10.58
N GLY A 26 -11.90 18.97 -11.52
CA GLY A 26 -13.30 19.40 -11.35
C GLY A 26 -14.33 18.34 -10.93
N TRP A 27 -13.89 17.14 -10.54
CA TRP A 27 -14.72 16.16 -9.87
C TRP A 27 -14.96 16.50 -8.38
N TRP A 28 -14.04 17.22 -7.73
CA TRP A 28 -14.18 17.61 -6.32
C TRP A 28 -15.27 18.67 -6.08
N SER A 29 -15.47 19.61 -7.00
CA SER A 29 -16.53 20.63 -6.88
C SER A 29 -17.95 20.08 -7.09
N LYS A 30 -18.09 18.90 -7.70
CA LYS A 30 -19.39 18.22 -7.84
C LYS A 30 -19.81 17.49 -6.56
N MET A 31 -18.87 17.10 -5.69
CA MET A 31 -19.19 16.44 -4.41
C MET A 31 -19.58 17.42 -3.31
N THR A 32 -19.10 18.67 -3.32
CA THR A 32 -19.50 19.68 -2.33
C THR A 32 -20.85 20.31 -2.65
N ALA A 33 -21.25 20.34 -3.93
CA ALA A 33 -22.56 20.87 -4.33
C ALA A 33 -23.73 19.97 -3.90
N SER A 34 -23.52 18.66 -3.74
CA SER A 34 -24.55 17.71 -3.30
C SER A 34 -24.74 17.63 -1.78
N VAL A 35 -23.88 18.28 -0.98
CA VAL A 35 -23.98 18.29 0.50
C VAL A 35 -24.55 19.60 1.03
N SER A 36 -24.40 20.72 0.31
CA SER A 36 -24.93 22.02 0.74
C SER A 36 -26.39 22.27 0.34
N GLY A 37 -27.04 21.32 -0.33
CA GLY A 37 -28.44 21.45 -0.80
C GLY A 37 -29.51 20.99 0.20
N ALA A 38 -29.13 20.41 1.34
CA ALA A 38 -30.07 19.85 2.31
C ALA A 38 -30.28 20.75 3.54
N THR A 39 -30.45 22.05 3.34
CA THR A 39 -31.07 22.94 4.34
C THR A 39 -31.88 24.00 3.62
N SER A 40 -33.16 23.72 3.41
CA SER A 40 -34.18 24.75 3.21
C SER A 40 -35.38 24.31 4.04
N ALA A 41 -35.63 25.08 5.10
CA ALA A 41 -36.81 24.98 5.92
C ALA A 41 -38.00 25.57 5.17
N GLU A 42 -39.16 24.93 5.25
CA GLU A 42 -40.44 25.57 4.97
C GLU A 42 -41.44 25.13 6.05
N ASN A 43 -41.85 26.10 6.87
CA ASN A 43 -43.00 26.01 7.77
C ASN A 43 -44.29 26.12 6.94
N VAL A 44 -45.39 25.52 7.40
CA VAL A 44 -46.69 26.17 7.72
C VAL A 44 -47.83 25.13 7.84
N ASP A 45 -48.49 25.19 9.01
CA ASP A 45 -49.89 24.92 9.40
C ASP A 45 -50.62 23.58 9.14
N GLU A 46 -51.09 23.00 10.26
CA GLU A 46 -52.20 22.03 10.42
C GLU A 46 -53.57 22.72 10.24
N PRO A 47 -54.71 22.04 9.91
CA PRO A 47 -55.29 21.03 10.80
C PRO A 47 -56.10 19.85 10.18
N ALA A 48 -56.23 18.79 10.98
CA ALA A 48 -57.36 17.87 11.13
C ALA A 48 -57.94 17.13 9.89
N GLY A 49 -57.56 15.85 9.76
CA GLY A 49 -58.29 14.84 9.00
C GLY A 49 -57.73 13.45 9.24
N LEU A 50 -58.39 12.64 10.08
CA LEU A 50 -58.06 11.24 10.31
C LEU A 50 -58.20 10.44 9.01
N VAL A 51 -57.10 10.16 8.32
CA VAL A 51 -57.03 9.15 7.26
C VAL A 51 -56.48 7.84 7.85
N PRO A 52 -57.20 6.72 7.76
CA PRO A 52 -56.71 5.41 8.19
C PRO A 52 -55.46 5.03 7.39
N TRP A 53 -54.42 4.57 8.09
CA TRP A 53 -53.23 3.96 7.49
C TRP A 53 -53.63 2.65 6.78
N THR A 54 -53.96 2.71 5.49
CA THR A 54 -53.89 1.54 4.62
C THR A 54 -52.45 1.39 4.17
N SER A 55 -51.77 0.36 4.69
CA SER A 55 -50.43 -0.03 4.23
C SER A 55 -50.55 -0.45 2.75
N PRO A 56 -49.86 0.21 1.81
CA PRO A 56 -49.64 -0.37 0.51
C PRO A 56 -48.54 -1.42 0.64
N ASP A 57 -48.79 -2.56 0.01
CA ASP A 57 -47.90 -3.69 -0.15
C ASP A 57 -46.43 -3.32 -0.43
N GLY A 58 -45.58 -4.19 0.12
CA GLY A 58 -44.19 -4.47 -0.25
C GLY A 58 -43.56 -3.57 -1.30
N THR A 59 -42.81 -2.56 -0.84
CA THR A 59 -41.77 -1.94 -1.64
C THR A 59 -40.43 -2.28 -1.00
N ASP A 60 -39.63 -3.03 -1.75
CA ASP A 60 -38.28 -3.49 -1.45
C ASP A 60 -37.46 -2.43 -0.71
N LEU A 61 -37.15 -2.71 0.56
CA LEU A 61 -35.98 -2.12 1.19
C LEU A 61 -34.77 -2.67 0.41
N PRO A 62 -33.86 -1.83 -0.13
CA PRO A 62 -32.60 -2.34 -0.62
C PRO A 62 -31.89 -2.96 0.59
N THR A 63 -31.87 -4.29 0.63
CA THR A 63 -30.97 -5.04 1.51
C THR A 63 -29.59 -4.43 1.32
N LEU A 64 -29.03 -3.82 2.36
CA LEU A 64 -27.60 -3.52 2.48
C LEU A 64 -26.85 -4.86 2.56
N GLY A 65 -26.98 -5.67 1.51
CA GLY A 65 -26.38 -6.97 1.33
C GLY A 65 -25.33 -6.83 0.25
N ASP A 66 -24.07 -7.00 0.67
CA ASP A 66 -22.98 -7.43 -0.19
C ASP A 66 -22.66 -6.53 -1.39
N ALA A 67 -22.50 -5.23 -1.17
CA ALA A 67 -21.59 -4.45 -2.01
C ALA A 67 -20.12 -4.73 -1.60
N GLN A 68 -19.72 -6.00 -1.55
CA GLN A 68 -18.31 -6.35 -1.64
C GLN A 68 -17.89 -6.07 -3.08
N GLY A 69 -17.50 -4.82 -3.35
CA GLY A 69 -16.86 -4.47 -4.62
C GLY A 69 -15.70 -5.44 -4.89
N PRO A 70 -15.33 -5.67 -6.17
CA PRO A 70 -14.24 -6.56 -6.52
C PRO A 70 -13.01 -6.25 -5.66
N LEU A 71 -12.42 -7.28 -5.04
CA LEU A 71 -11.20 -7.14 -4.23
C LEU A 71 -10.19 -6.27 -4.98
N GLU A 72 -9.72 -5.20 -4.34
CA GLU A 72 -8.87 -4.21 -5.00
C GLU A 72 -7.50 -4.83 -5.33
N GLY A 73 -7.17 -4.88 -6.61
CA GLY A 73 -5.94 -5.49 -7.12
C GLY A 73 -6.24 -6.54 -8.17
N ALA A 74 -5.27 -6.85 -9.01
CA ALA A 74 -5.43 -7.94 -9.94
C ALA A 74 -5.32 -9.27 -9.16
N PRO A 75 -6.17 -10.27 -9.42
CA PRO A 75 -6.19 -11.50 -8.63
C PRO A 75 -4.83 -12.19 -8.69
N VAL A 76 -4.30 -12.59 -7.54
CA VAL A 76 -3.03 -13.33 -7.40
C VAL A 76 -3.34 -14.66 -6.74
N GLN A 77 -3.35 -15.74 -7.51
CA GLN A 77 -3.61 -17.08 -6.97
C GLN A 77 -2.36 -17.66 -6.29
N GLU A 78 -1.19 -17.40 -6.88
CA GLU A 78 0.10 -17.86 -6.37
C GLU A 78 1.01 -16.67 -6.07
N LEU A 79 1.38 -16.51 -4.79
CA LEU A 79 2.29 -15.44 -4.37
C LEU A 79 3.66 -15.53 -5.07
N GLU A 80 4.05 -16.74 -5.50
CA GLU A 80 5.26 -16.93 -6.26
C GLU A 80 5.27 -16.13 -7.57
N GLU A 81 4.14 -16.06 -8.30
CA GLU A 81 4.02 -15.36 -9.59
C GLU A 81 4.59 -13.94 -9.51
N VAL A 82 4.23 -13.23 -8.43
CA VAL A 82 4.54 -11.81 -8.22
C VAL A 82 5.88 -11.59 -7.52
N LEU A 83 6.58 -12.65 -7.09
CA LEU A 83 7.89 -12.58 -6.44
C LEU A 83 9.04 -13.08 -7.33
N ARG A 84 8.78 -13.31 -8.63
CA ARG A 84 9.81 -13.77 -9.57
C ARG A 84 10.76 -12.63 -9.99
N PHE A 85 12.00 -12.98 -10.33
CA PHE A 85 13.04 -12.02 -10.74
C PHE A 85 13.17 -11.81 -12.25
N ASP A 86 12.39 -12.53 -13.06
CA ASP A 86 12.32 -12.42 -14.51
C ASP A 86 11.24 -11.44 -15.01
N LEU A 87 10.60 -10.72 -14.09
CA LEU A 87 9.60 -9.70 -14.40
C LEU A 87 10.25 -8.47 -15.05
N THR A 88 9.50 -7.81 -15.93
CA THR A 88 9.90 -6.58 -16.63
C THR A 88 9.03 -5.39 -16.23
N PRO A 89 9.47 -4.14 -16.43
CA PRO A 89 8.64 -2.97 -16.17
C PRO A 89 7.31 -2.99 -16.96
N ASP A 90 7.36 -3.45 -18.21
CA ASP A 90 6.18 -3.58 -19.08
C ASP A 90 5.18 -4.61 -18.52
N TRP A 91 5.67 -5.76 -18.03
CA TRP A 91 4.82 -6.74 -17.35
C TRP A 91 4.10 -6.12 -16.15
N VAL A 92 4.79 -5.33 -15.32
CA VAL A 92 4.19 -4.70 -14.14
C VAL A 92 3.06 -3.75 -14.54
N VAL A 93 3.29 -2.90 -15.54
CA VAL A 93 2.28 -1.93 -16.00
C VAL A 93 1.07 -2.61 -16.63
N ARG A 94 1.24 -3.76 -17.29
CA ARG A 94 0.13 -4.53 -17.88
C ARG A 94 -0.62 -5.38 -16.84
N ARG A 95 0.11 -5.96 -15.89
CA ARG A 95 -0.44 -6.89 -14.89
C ARG A 95 -1.30 -6.18 -13.85
N TRP A 96 -0.92 -4.96 -13.47
CA TRP A 96 -1.52 -4.24 -12.37
C TRP A 96 -2.39 -3.10 -12.87
N PRO A 97 -3.67 -2.99 -12.43
CA PRO A 97 -4.58 -1.94 -12.89
C PRO A 97 -4.13 -0.55 -12.44
N ARG A 98 -3.38 -0.48 -11.34
CA ARG A 98 -2.83 0.76 -10.80
C ARG A 98 -1.36 0.55 -10.42
N VAL A 99 -0.51 1.43 -10.93
CA VAL A 99 0.92 1.43 -10.63
C VAL A 99 1.36 2.84 -10.27
N SER A 100 2.02 3.00 -9.12
CA SER A 100 2.73 4.22 -8.76
C SER A 100 4.18 4.09 -9.20
N ALA A 101 4.54 4.84 -10.25
CA ALA A 101 5.91 4.96 -10.74
C ALA A 101 6.61 6.19 -10.14
N GLY A 102 7.94 6.15 -10.02
CA GLY A 102 8.75 7.30 -9.56
C GLY A 102 9.36 7.16 -8.17
N LEU A 103 9.24 5.99 -7.54
CA LEU A 103 9.97 5.68 -6.32
C LEU A 103 11.44 5.40 -6.67
N SER A 104 12.31 6.40 -6.54
CA SER A 104 13.74 6.21 -6.76
C SER A 104 14.45 5.87 -5.45
N TYR A 105 15.03 4.68 -5.36
CA TYR A 105 16.02 4.35 -4.33
C TYR A 105 17.36 4.18 -5.04
N LEU A 106 18.32 5.09 -4.81
CA LEU A 106 19.71 5.04 -5.28
C LEU A 106 19.88 4.23 -6.59
N GLU A 107 19.70 4.90 -7.74
CA GLU A 107 19.82 4.33 -9.10
C GLU A 107 18.74 3.31 -9.53
N LEU A 108 17.81 2.93 -8.65
CA LEU A 108 16.72 2.01 -8.99
C LEU A 108 15.41 2.73 -9.27
N GLN A 109 14.72 2.31 -10.34
CA GLN A 109 13.37 2.75 -10.67
C GLN A 109 12.33 1.84 -10.01
N GLY A 110 11.55 2.40 -9.09
CA GLY A 110 10.52 1.70 -8.35
C GLY A 110 9.12 1.80 -8.97
N TYR A 111 8.44 0.65 -9.04
CA TYR A 111 7.04 0.50 -9.41
C TYR A 111 6.28 -0.13 -8.24
N ARG A 112 5.39 0.63 -7.61
CA ARG A 112 4.59 0.17 -6.47
C ARG A 112 3.16 -0.13 -6.86
N VAL A 113 2.63 -1.24 -6.36
CA VAL A 113 1.29 -1.75 -6.65
C VAL A 113 0.61 -2.22 -5.37
N PRO A 114 -0.73 -2.09 -5.27
CA PRO A 114 -1.47 -2.76 -4.20
C PRO A 114 -1.49 -4.28 -4.46
N LEU A 115 -1.26 -5.06 -3.41
CA LEU A 115 -1.34 -6.52 -3.44
C LEU A 115 -2.36 -6.98 -2.40
N VAL A 116 -3.39 -7.70 -2.86
CA VAL A 116 -4.34 -8.45 -2.04
C VAL A 116 -4.47 -9.84 -2.65
N THR A 117 -4.11 -10.88 -1.90
CA THR A 117 -4.16 -12.27 -2.43
C THR A 117 -5.51 -12.95 -2.21
N GLY A 118 -6.34 -12.42 -1.30
CA GLY A 118 -7.67 -12.95 -1.00
C GLY A 118 -8.21 -12.44 0.34
N THR A 119 -9.14 -13.19 0.93
CA THR A 119 -9.82 -12.87 2.20
C THR A 119 -9.57 -13.89 3.31
N ALA A 120 -8.81 -14.94 3.05
CA ALA A 120 -8.44 -15.93 4.05
C ALA A 120 -7.45 -15.36 5.08
N GLU A 121 -7.28 -16.04 6.21
CA GLU A 121 -6.41 -15.56 7.28
C GLU A 121 -4.92 -15.56 6.88
N ASP A 122 -4.52 -16.48 6.00
CA ASP A 122 -3.16 -16.59 5.44
C ASP A 122 -2.92 -15.71 4.20
N ASP A 123 -3.94 -14.96 3.77
CA ASP A 123 -3.80 -14.00 2.68
C ASP A 123 -3.01 -12.75 3.12
N LEU A 124 -2.38 -12.13 2.12
CA LEU A 124 -1.58 -10.92 2.28
C LEU A 124 -2.34 -9.73 1.72
N ALA A 125 -2.33 -8.64 2.49
CA ALA A 125 -2.84 -7.35 2.05
C ALA A 125 -1.79 -6.26 2.30
N GLY A 126 -1.44 -5.50 1.26
CA GLY A 126 -0.44 -4.45 1.40
C GLY A 126 0.04 -3.86 0.08
N ALA A 127 1.30 -3.42 0.08
CA ALA A 127 1.95 -2.85 -1.08
C ALA A 127 3.20 -3.63 -1.46
N LEU A 128 3.29 -3.96 -2.75
CA LEU A 128 4.42 -4.61 -3.38
C LEU A 128 5.16 -3.57 -4.23
N THR A 129 6.49 -3.52 -4.14
CA THR A 129 7.32 -2.60 -4.93
C THR A 129 8.42 -3.36 -5.65
N TYR A 130 8.50 -3.16 -6.96
CA TYR A 130 9.54 -3.71 -7.82
C TYR A 130 10.57 -2.64 -8.13
N TYR A 131 11.84 -2.92 -7.91
CA TYR A 131 12.95 -2.01 -8.17
C TYR A 131 13.81 -2.52 -9.32
N PHE A 132 13.88 -1.73 -10.39
CA PHE A 132 14.63 -2.06 -11.59
C PHE A 132 15.89 -1.23 -11.71
N THR A 133 16.97 -1.85 -12.20
CA THR A 133 18.19 -1.13 -12.59
C THR A 133 17.96 -0.26 -13.83
N PRO A 134 18.89 0.66 -14.18
CA PRO A 134 18.81 1.42 -15.44
C PRO A 134 18.77 0.53 -16.70
N ARG A 135 19.20 -0.74 -16.59
CA ARG A 135 19.13 -1.76 -17.65
C ARG A 135 17.80 -2.52 -17.66
N GLN A 136 16.77 -2.02 -16.95
CA GLN A 136 15.45 -2.64 -16.80
C GLN A 136 15.47 -4.07 -16.23
N GLN A 137 16.48 -4.40 -15.43
CA GLN A 137 16.55 -5.68 -14.73
C GLN A 137 16.04 -5.54 -13.30
N LEU A 138 15.11 -6.42 -12.90
CA LEU A 138 14.55 -6.45 -11.54
C LEU A 138 15.64 -6.83 -10.51
N GLN A 139 16.01 -5.88 -9.66
CA GLN A 139 17.06 -6.04 -8.65
C GLN A 139 16.50 -6.39 -7.28
N ARG A 140 15.39 -5.75 -6.88
CA ARG A 140 14.82 -5.91 -5.54
C ARG A 140 13.29 -5.93 -5.61
N ILE A 141 12.69 -6.76 -4.78
CA ILE A 141 11.24 -6.78 -4.52
C ILE A 141 11.03 -6.49 -3.04
N THR A 142 10.13 -5.57 -2.73
CA THR A 142 9.73 -5.29 -1.34
C THR A 142 8.24 -5.42 -1.17
N PHE A 143 7.81 -6.02 -0.06
CA PHE A 143 6.41 -6.08 0.34
C PHE A 143 6.25 -5.53 1.74
N HIS A 144 5.29 -4.65 1.92
CA HIS A 144 4.88 -4.12 3.22
C HIS A 144 3.38 -4.28 3.37
N GLY A 145 2.94 -5.00 4.38
CA GLY A 145 1.53 -5.29 4.56
C GLY A 145 1.21 -6.02 5.85
N ALA A 146 0.06 -6.68 5.84
CA ALA A 146 -0.44 -7.45 6.95
C ALA A 146 -0.96 -8.82 6.50
N THR A 147 -1.05 -9.74 7.45
CA THR A 147 -1.67 -11.06 7.33
C THR A 147 -2.18 -11.52 8.69
N GLY A 148 -3.17 -12.40 8.69
CA GLY A 148 -3.63 -13.07 9.91
C GLY A 148 -2.72 -14.23 10.30
N ASN A 149 -2.11 -14.90 9.32
CA ASN A 149 -1.25 -16.05 9.51
C ASN A 149 -0.09 -16.06 8.50
N ALA A 150 1.11 -15.79 8.98
CA ALA A 150 2.29 -15.68 8.12
C ALA A 150 2.88 -17.03 7.65
N ARG A 151 2.29 -18.18 8.00
CA ARG A 151 2.86 -19.52 7.69
C ARG A 151 3.12 -19.71 6.21
N LYS A 152 2.12 -19.46 5.35
CA LYS A 152 2.24 -19.61 3.88
C LYS A 152 3.37 -18.76 3.31
N LEU A 153 3.52 -17.53 3.80
CA LEU A 153 4.62 -16.65 3.39
C LEU A 153 5.98 -17.17 3.86
N VAL A 154 6.10 -17.62 5.11
CA VAL A 154 7.33 -18.19 5.66
C VAL A 154 7.74 -19.44 4.85
N ASP A 155 6.80 -20.34 4.58
CA ASP A 155 7.04 -21.55 3.80
C ASP A 155 7.53 -21.20 2.38
N LEU A 156 6.95 -20.19 1.74
CA LEU A 156 7.41 -19.71 0.43
C LEU A 156 8.84 -19.17 0.48
N VAL A 157 9.16 -18.28 1.43
CA VAL A 157 10.49 -17.65 1.46
C VAL A 157 11.59 -18.61 1.87
N THR A 158 11.28 -19.57 2.75
CA THR A 158 12.24 -20.59 3.18
C THR A 158 12.49 -21.62 2.08
N SER A 159 11.43 -22.09 1.39
CA SER A 159 11.54 -23.12 0.35
C SER A 159 12.07 -22.59 -1.00
N ARG A 160 11.60 -21.43 -1.46
CA ARG A 160 11.97 -20.89 -2.80
C ARG A 160 13.18 -19.99 -2.77
N PHE A 161 13.34 -19.18 -1.72
CA PHE A 161 14.40 -18.18 -1.64
C PHE A 161 15.54 -18.59 -0.67
N GLY A 162 15.36 -19.64 0.13
CA GLY A 162 16.40 -20.12 1.06
C GLY A 162 16.56 -19.24 2.29
N PHE A 163 15.51 -18.53 2.70
CA PHE A 163 15.53 -17.77 3.95
C PHE A 163 15.72 -18.71 5.14
N ALA A 164 16.53 -18.28 6.11
CA ALA A 164 16.72 -19.01 7.36
C ALA A 164 16.29 -18.15 8.55
N ARG A 165 15.66 -18.78 9.54
CA ARG A 165 15.28 -18.11 10.79
C ARG A 165 16.53 -17.62 11.52
N ARG A 166 16.48 -16.39 12.02
CA ARG A 166 17.51 -15.79 12.88
C ARG A 166 16.91 -15.41 14.22
N LEU A 167 17.64 -15.70 15.28
CA LEU A 167 17.30 -15.19 16.59
C LEU A 167 17.69 -13.71 16.67
N THR A 168 16.81 -12.93 17.26
CA THR A 168 16.98 -11.50 17.53
C THR A 168 16.74 -11.26 19.01
N ASN A 169 17.27 -10.15 19.54
CA ASN A 169 17.07 -9.76 20.94
C ASN A 169 15.66 -9.19 21.19
N ASP A 170 14.85 -9.04 20.15
CA ASP A 170 13.45 -8.62 20.24
C ASP A 170 12.52 -9.84 20.17
N ALA A 171 11.90 -10.20 21.29
CA ALA A 171 10.99 -11.36 21.38
C ALA A 171 9.72 -11.21 20.52
N SER A 172 9.37 -9.98 20.11
CA SER A 172 8.19 -9.72 19.30
C SER A 172 8.44 -9.84 17.79
N VAL A 173 9.68 -10.07 17.38
CA VAL A 173 10.08 -10.11 15.97
C VAL A 173 10.48 -11.53 15.57
N PHE A 174 9.80 -12.06 14.57
CA PHE A 174 10.28 -13.22 13.83
C PHE A 174 11.07 -12.73 12.62
N LEU A 175 12.39 -12.98 12.65
CA LEU A 175 13.31 -12.60 11.59
C LEU A 175 13.73 -13.83 10.78
N TYR A 176 13.57 -13.75 9.47
CA TYR A 176 14.18 -14.67 8.52
C TYR A 176 15.06 -13.86 7.58
N GLN A 177 16.27 -14.34 7.27
CA GLN A 177 17.17 -13.60 6.40
C GLN A 177 18.10 -14.49 5.59
N ILE A 178 18.60 -13.93 4.49
CA ILE A 178 19.73 -14.45 3.73
C ILE A 178 20.92 -13.51 3.99
N PRO A 179 22.05 -14.01 4.52
CA PRO A 179 23.22 -13.18 4.72
C PRO A 179 23.76 -12.69 3.36
N GLY A 180 24.03 -11.39 3.26
CA GLY A 180 24.74 -10.78 2.14
C GLY A 180 26.24 -11.03 2.23
N GLN A 181 26.96 -10.69 1.16
CA GLN A 181 28.41 -10.91 1.04
C GLN A 181 29.23 -10.05 2.01
N ASP A 182 28.70 -8.90 2.41
CA ASP A 182 29.29 -7.93 3.33
C ASP A 182 28.91 -8.17 4.81
N GLY A 183 28.24 -9.29 5.10
CA GLY A 183 27.72 -9.60 6.43
C GLY A 183 26.43 -8.85 6.80
N ARG A 184 25.95 -7.92 5.96
CA ARG A 184 24.62 -7.31 6.11
C ARG A 184 23.57 -8.22 5.47
N ALA A 185 22.33 -8.23 5.98
CA ALA A 185 21.28 -9.06 5.38
C ALA A 185 20.95 -8.53 3.97
N ALA A 186 21.16 -9.35 2.94
CA ALA A 186 20.77 -9.00 1.58
C ALA A 186 19.25 -9.06 1.43
N SER A 187 18.63 -10.11 1.98
CA SER A 187 17.18 -10.30 1.96
C SER A 187 16.69 -10.61 3.36
N PHE A 188 15.53 -10.08 3.73
CA PHE A 188 14.95 -10.29 5.05
C PHE A 188 13.43 -10.29 5.02
N LEU A 189 12.85 -11.03 5.96
CA LEU A 189 11.43 -11.07 6.27
C LEU A 189 11.31 -10.79 7.76
N TRP A 190 10.66 -9.68 8.08
CA TRP A 190 10.28 -9.32 9.44
C TRP A 190 8.79 -9.54 9.59
N ILE A 191 8.43 -10.28 10.63
CA ILE A 191 7.04 -10.47 11.04
C ILE A 191 6.94 -10.02 12.49
N ARG A 192 6.00 -9.14 12.77
CA ARG A 192 5.69 -8.67 14.13
C ARG A 192 4.18 -8.69 14.36
N PRO A 193 3.71 -8.95 15.59
CA PRO A 193 2.32 -8.74 15.93
C PRO A 193 1.89 -7.30 15.63
N ALA A 194 0.63 -7.10 15.24
CA ALA A 194 0.05 -5.78 15.17
C ALA A 194 0.02 -5.14 16.57
N ARG A 195 0.13 -3.80 16.63
CA ARG A 195 0.08 -3.08 17.92
C ARG A 195 -1.24 -3.27 18.66
N VAL A 196 -2.32 -3.46 17.90
CA VAL A 196 -3.65 -3.75 18.39
C VAL A 196 -4.17 -4.90 17.54
N VAL A 197 -4.57 -5.99 18.19
CA VAL A 197 -5.20 -7.13 17.55
C VAL A 197 -6.68 -7.07 17.88
N LYS A 198 -7.53 -6.92 16.87
CA LYS A 198 -8.97 -6.94 17.05
C LYS A 198 -9.55 -8.30 16.64
N ALA A 199 -10.62 -8.72 17.30
CA ALA A 199 -11.26 -10.00 17.02
C ALA A 199 -11.99 -10.02 15.65
N ASP A 200 -12.46 -8.85 15.21
CA ASP A 200 -13.18 -8.61 13.95
C ASP A 200 -12.25 -8.39 12.74
N GLU A 201 -10.93 -8.31 12.93
CA GLU A 201 -9.92 -8.12 11.88
C GLU A 201 -8.92 -9.30 11.85
N PRO A 202 -9.36 -10.54 11.57
CA PRO A 202 -8.49 -11.72 11.66
C PRO A 202 -7.31 -11.69 10.68
N ASN A 203 -7.42 -10.98 9.55
CA ASN A 203 -6.38 -10.85 8.54
C ASN A 203 -5.31 -9.77 8.85
N GLN A 204 -5.40 -9.07 9.99
CA GLN A 204 -4.46 -8.00 10.36
C GLN A 204 -3.71 -8.27 11.67
N ARG A 205 -3.55 -9.54 12.05
CA ARG A 205 -2.86 -9.94 13.29
C ARG A 205 -1.36 -9.67 13.27
N PHE A 206 -0.74 -9.77 12.09
CA PHE A 206 0.69 -9.58 11.90
C PHE A 206 0.96 -8.50 10.87
N GLN A 207 1.98 -7.70 11.14
CA GLN A 207 2.60 -6.82 10.17
C GLN A 207 3.83 -7.49 9.59
N VAL A 208 3.97 -7.36 8.28
CA VAL A 208 4.99 -8.05 7.49
C VAL A 208 5.79 -7.03 6.69
N ALA A 209 7.10 -7.15 6.74
CA ALA A 209 8.02 -6.45 5.85
C ALA A 209 8.97 -7.47 5.22
N LEU A 210 8.87 -7.63 3.91
CA LEU A 210 9.71 -8.50 3.11
C LEU A 210 10.58 -7.65 2.18
N VAL A 211 11.86 -7.98 2.13
CA VAL A 211 12.80 -7.49 1.13
C VAL A 211 13.51 -8.70 0.55
N VAL A 212 13.41 -8.86 -0.76
CA VAL A 212 14.11 -9.89 -1.52
C VAL A 212 15.02 -9.19 -2.52
N GLU A 213 16.31 -9.46 -2.41
CA GLU A 213 17.32 -9.05 -3.38
C GLU A 213 17.51 -10.16 -4.42
N ARG A 214 17.86 -9.76 -5.63
CA ARG A 214 18.22 -10.71 -6.68
C ARG A 214 19.39 -11.56 -6.21
N PRO A 215 19.30 -12.90 -6.26
CA PRO A 215 20.41 -13.76 -5.88
C PRO A 215 21.59 -13.57 -6.84
N ILE A 216 22.77 -13.31 -6.27
CA ILE A 216 24.03 -13.31 -7.03
C ILE A 216 24.38 -14.78 -7.27
N LYS A 217 24.31 -15.24 -8.52
CA LYS A 217 24.87 -16.56 -8.88
C LYS A 217 26.36 -16.53 -8.52
N ARG A 218 26.76 -17.40 -7.59
CA ARG A 218 28.17 -17.67 -7.29
C ARG A 218 28.75 -18.58 -8.36
#